data_AF-A0A520IDD3-F1
#
_entry.id   AF-A0A520IDD3-F1
#
_cell.length_a   1.000
_cell.length_b   1.000
_cell.length_c   1.000
_cell.angle_alpha   90.00
_cell.angle_beta   90.00
_cell.angle_gamma   90.00
#
_symmetry.space_group_name_H-M   'P 1'
#
loop_
_entity.id
_entity.type
_entity.pdbx_description
1 polymer ?
#
loop_
_entity_poly.entity_id
_entity_poly.type
_entity_poly.pdbx_seq_one_letter_code
_entity_poly.pdbx_strand_id
1 'polypeptide(L)' 'MQVGVFIPINNNGWLISETAPQYKPSFDLNKAIAQKAEEHGLDFL' A
#
# COMPACT_ATOMS: atom_id res chain seq x y z
N MET A 1 -0.43 -20.34 -6.16
CA MET A 1 -1.11 -19.08 -6.54
C MET A 1 -0.20 -17.95 -6.09
N GLN A 2 0.04 -16.94 -6.93
CA GLN A 2 0.84 -15.77 -6.54
C GLN A 2 -0.09 -14.67 -6.04
N VAL A 3 0.31 -13.96 -4.98
CA VAL A 3 -0.43 -12.88 -4.34
C VAL A 3 0.49 -11.70 -4.11
N GLY A 4 0.08 -10.52 -4.57
CA GLY A 4 0.82 -9.28 -4.35
C GLY A 4 -0.05 -8.18 -3.75
N VAL A 5 0.58 -7.09 -3.32
CA VAL A 5 -0.11 -5.89 -2.80
C VAL A 5 0.12 -4.74 -3.74
N PHE A 6 -0.95 -4.20 -4.32
CA PHE A 6 -0.82 -2.98 -5.10
C PHE A 6 -0.54 -1.82 -4.13
N ILE A 7 0.56 -1.09 -4.34
CA ILE A 7 1.00 0.00 -3.44
C ILE A 7 0.28 1.32 -3.75
N PRO A 8 -0.17 2.10 -2.74
CA PRO A 8 -0.88 3.36 -2.95
C PRO A 8 0.10 4.49 -3.34
N ILE A 9 0.44 4.55 -4.64
CA ILE A 9 1.30 5.62 -5.21
C ILE A 9 0.58 6.97 -5.23
N ASN A 10 -0.75 6.96 -5.28
CA ASN A 10 -1.58 8.15 -5.25
C ASN A 10 -2.18 8.36 -3.85
N ASN A 11 -2.65 9.58 -3.57
CA ASN A 11 -3.27 9.87 -2.27
C ASN A 11 -4.52 9.00 -2.04
N ASN A 12 -4.73 8.60 -0.79
CA ASN A 12 -5.90 7.85 -0.32
C ASN A 12 -6.11 6.46 -0.97
N GLY A 13 -5.14 5.96 -1.74
CA GLY A 13 -5.19 4.63 -2.35
C GLY A 13 -6.34 4.50 -3.36
N TRP A 14 -7.24 3.52 -3.13
CA TRP A 14 -8.35 3.21 -4.04
C TRP A 14 -9.71 3.66 -3.52
N LEU A 15 -9.77 4.41 -2.42
CA LEU A 15 -11.03 4.88 -1.84
C LEU A 15 -11.28 6.36 -2.19
N ILE A 16 -12.35 6.61 -2.94
CA ILE A 16 -12.85 7.95 -3.24
C ILE A 16 -13.97 8.25 -2.24
N SER A 17 -13.57 8.62 -1.02
CA SER A 17 -14.50 8.98 0.07
C SER A 17 -13.82 9.94 1.06
N GLU A 18 -14.58 10.92 1.55
CA GLU A 18 -14.14 11.83 2.60
C GLU A 18 -13.99 11.13 3.97
N THR A 19 -14.70 10.01 4.18
CA THR A 19 -14.64 9.24 5.44
C THR A 19 -13.59 8.13 5.43
N ALA A 20 -12.88 7.94 4.32
CA ALA A 20 -11.74 7.03 4.24
C ALA A 20 -10.49 7.64 4.91
N PRO A 21 -9.46 6.84 5.22
CA PRO A 21 -8.18 7.37 5.65
C PRO A 21 -7.63 8.40 4.64
N GLN A 22 -7.32 9.61 5.13
CA GLN A 22 -6.76 10.69 4.32
C GLN A 22 -5.25 10.73 4.50
N TYR A 23 -4.49 10.38 3.45
CA TYR A 23 -3.03 10.37 3.49
C TYR A 23 -2.44 10.71 2.12
N LYS A 24 -1.25 11.34 2.14
CA LYS A 24 -0.44 11.53 0.94
C LYS A 24 0.51 10.35 0.75
N PRO A 25 0.84 10.00 -0.49
CA PRO A 25 1.86 9.00 -0.74
C PRO A 25 3.21 9.53 -0.25
N SER A 26 3.99 8.69 0.42
CA SER A 26 5.37 8.99 0.80
C SER A 26 6.23 7.75 0.61
N PHE A 27 7.54 7.97 0.43
CA PHE A 27 8.49 6.87 0.34
C PHE A 27 8.45 6.00 1.61
N ASP A 28 8.43 6.60 2.80
CA ASP A 28 8.42 5.86 4.06
C ASP A 28 7.15 5.01 4.23
N LEU A 29 5.99 5.52 3.83
CA LEU A 29 4.74 4.76 3.83
C LEU A 29 4.84 3.55 2.89
N ASN A 30 5.26 3.77 1.65
CA ASN A 30 5.37 2.69 0.66
C ASN A 30 6.45 1.66 1.04
N LYS A 31 7.56 2.11 1.64
CA LYS A 31 8.60 1.25 2.20
C LYS A 31 8.05 0.38 3.33
N ALA A 32 7.29 0.96 4.26
CA ALA A 32 6.68 0.19 5.35
C ALA A 32 5.69 -0.85 4.83
N ILE A 33 4.91 -0.53 3.79
CA ILE A 33 4.01 -1.48 3.12
C ILE A 33 4.81 -2.62 2.47
N ALA A 34 5.87 -2.29 1.72
CA ALA A 34 6.74 -3.28 1.09
C ALA A 34 7.39 -4.23 2.10
N GLN A 35 7.93 -3.70 3.20
CA GLN A 35 8.53 -4.49 4.27
C GLN A 35 7.51 -5.43 4.91
N LYS A 36 6.28 -4.97 5.17
CA LYS A 36 5.20 -5.83 5.68
C LYS A 36 4.77 -6.89 4.68
N ALA A 37 4.73 -6.57 3.39
CA ALA A 37 4.41 -7.54 2.34
C ALA A 37 5.45 -8.67 2.31
N GLU A 38 6.74 -8.32 2.41
CA GLU A 38 7.84 -9.27 2.52
C GLU A 38 7.74 -10.12 3.80
N GLU A 39 7.50 -9.50 4.96
CA GLU A 39 7.29 -10.20 6.25
C GLU A 39 6.16 -11.24 6.19
N HIS A 40 5.12 -10.97 5.40
CA HIS A 40 3.97 -11.86 5.22
C HIS A 40 4.10 -12.82 4.03
N GLY A 41 5.21 -12.80 3.30
CA GLY A 41 5.49 -13.71 2.19
C GLY A 41 4.65 -13.43 0.93
N LEU A 42 4.26 -12.18 0.67
CA LEU A 42 3.65 -11.79 -0.60
C LEU A 42 4.68 -11.88 -1.73
N ASP A 43 4.23 -12.29 -2.91
CA ASP A 43 5.09 -12.60 -4.06
C ASP A 43 5.55 -11.34 -4.82
N PHE A 44 4.77 -10.24 -4.79
CA PHE A 44 5.07 -9.00 -5.52
C PHE A 44 4.33 -7.77 -4.96
N LEU A 45 4.70 -6.58 -5.48
CA LEU A 45 4.17 -5.25 -5.15
C LEU A 45 3.58 -4.57 -6.41
#